data_AF-A0AAW0J1W7-F1
#
_entry.id   AF-A0AAW0J1W7-F1
#
_cell.length_a   1.000
_cell.length_b   1.000
_cell.length_c   1.000
_cell.angle_alpha   90.00
_cell.angle_beta   90.00
_cell.angle_gamma   90.00
#
_symmetry.space_group_name_H-M   'P 1'
#
loop_
_entity.id
_entity.type
_entity.pdbx_description
1 polymer ?
#
loop_
_entity_poly.entity_id
_entity_poly.type
_entity_poly.pdbx_seq_one_letter_code
_entity_poly.pdbx_strand_id
1 'polypeptide(L)'
;MTLMNGWRSRVGMQVLRLDPGSQSNLYSVPYASVLPGCSITEAVAVLGNKLRDYQKQFNVTHLLALCDYFHNTFIRHYRLYQYVLSRDQEVNLTVAHVQMCAPPQPLPLTDGTDRDVWSHEQQVAELSTAEAQTRTNMLMLKETLSLEQAHRLQKAFGVEEAPGQLQPRPTLRREALERLVSEAIHIQIACLQELLQYEIQAAFDILDLRLQKKTLSLSAPPPLLPCITAGQAALEDSPKASKANKGKKGKAKK
;
A
#
# COMPACT_ATOMS: atom_id res chain seq x y z
N MET A 1 -20.92 20.63 -6.77
CA MET A 1 -19.67 20.13 -6.19
C MET A 1 -18.65 21.27 -6.24
N THR A 2 -17.91 21.44 -5.13
CA THR A 2 -16.80 22.38 -4.90
C THR A 2 -17.12 23.82 -4.46
N LEU A 3 -16.78 24.11 -3.18
CA LEU A 3 -16.17 25.35 -2.63
C LEU A 3 -15.95 25.08 -1.12
N MET A 4 -14.78 24.60 -0.71
CA MET A 4 -13.65 25.36 -0.15
C MET A 4 -13.95 26.17 1.13
N ASN A 5 -13.40 25.65 2.23
CA ASN A 5 -12.38 26.27 3.10
C ASN A 5 -12.72 27.41 4.08
N GLY A 6 -12.06 27.27 5.25
CA GLY A 6 -11.78 28.33 6.24
C GLY A 6 -12.87 28.38 7.30
N TRP A 7 -12.62 28.25 8.59
CA TRP A 7 -11.60 28.98 9.33
C TRP A 7 -10.90 28.11 10.38
N ARG A 8 -9.57 28.21 10.32
CA ARG A 8 -8.60 27.73 11.29
C ARG A 8 -8.48 28.80 12.39
N SER A 9 -8.35 28.33 13.63
CA SER A 9 -7.55 28.93 14.71
C SER A 9 -8.11 30.07 15.59
N ARG A 10 -8.04 29.77 16.90
CA ARG A 10 -7.28 30.49 17.93
C ARG A 10 -8.08 31.39 18.87
N VAL A 11 -8.39 30.84 20.04
CA VAL A 11 -7.96 31.44 21.32
C VAL A 11 -7.53 30.29 22.23
N GLY A 12 -6.29 30.35 22.72
CA GLY A 12 -5.71 29.31 23.56
C GLY A 12 -6.36 29.29 24.93
N MET A 13 -6.71 28.10 25.40
CA MET A 13 -6.87 27.88 26.83
C MET A 13 -5.58 27.26 27.33
N GLN A 14 -4.93 28.01 28.22
CA GLN A 14 -3.78 27.60 28.97
C GLN A 14 -4.11 26.28 29.69
N VAL A 15 -3.22 25.30 29.55
CA VAL A 15 -3.20 24.12 30.41
C VAL A 15 -2.78 24.60 31.79
N LEU A 16 -3.77 24.91 32.64
CA LEU A 16 -3.54 25.01 34.07
C LEU A 16 -3.43 23.58 34.61
N ARG A 17 -2.17 23.21 34.85
CA ARG A 17 -1.75 22.06 35.65
C ARG A 17 -2.47 22.13 36.99
N LEU A 18 -3.41 21.23 37.23
CA LEU A 18 -4.10 21.10 38.51
C LEU A 18 -3.45 19.95 39.30
N ASP A 19 -2.98 20.33 40.49
CA ASP A 19 -2.53 19.46 41.58
C ASP A 19 -3.57 18.36 41.88
N PRO A 20 -3.16 17.11 42.16
CA PRO A 20 -4.08 16.04 42.51
C PRO A 20 -4.43 16.14 43.98
N GLY A 21 -5.26 17.13 44.34
CA GLY A 21 -5.51 17.40 45.76
C GLY A 21 -6.66 18.35 46.03
N SER A 22 -7.80 18.22 45.34
CA SER A 22 -9.11 18.72 45.80
C SER A 22 -10.20 18.26 44.83
N GLN A 23 -10.71 17.04 45.04
CA GLN A 23 -11.97 16.62 44.46
C GLN A 23 -13.10 17.37 45.19
N SER A 24 -13.53 18.48 44.62
CA SER A 24 -14.81 19.11 44.97
C SER A 24 -15.54 19.55 43.71
N ASN A 25 -16.37 18.64 43.21
CA ASN A 25 -17.66 18.87 42.56
C ASN A 25 -17.83 20.17 41.74
N LEU A 26 -17.27 20.21 40.54
CA LEU A 26 -17.59 21.26 39.54
C LEU A 26 -18.23 20.72 38.24
N TYR A 27 -18.70 19.47 38.23
CA TYR A 27 -19.44 18.89 37.09
C TYR A 27 -20.90 18.54 37.42
N SER A 28 -21.50 19.20 38.41
CA SER A 28 -22.93 19.05 38.68
C SER A 28 -23.69 20.31 38.25
N VAL A 29 -23.68 20.59 36.95
CA VAL A 29 -24.75 21.41 36.37
C VAL A 29 -25.98 20.49 36.32
N PRO A 30 -27.06 20.80 37.06
CA PRO A 30 -28.17 19.88 37.20
C PRO A 30 -28.98 19.88 35.90
N TYR A 31 -28.79 18.85 35.07
CA TYR A 31 -29.85 18.39 34.16
C TYR A 31 -31.09 17.89 34.92
N ALA A 32 -31.04 17.85 36.26
CA ALA A 32 -32.08 17.40 37.17
C ALA A 32 -33.26 18.37 37.39
N SER A 33 -33.32 19.54 36.73
CA SER A 33 -34.47 20.47 36.90
C SER A 33 -35.45 20.52 35.75
N VAL A 34 -35.26 19.74 34.68
CA VAL A 34 -36.32 19.55 33.68
C VAL A 34 -37.08 18.30 34.07
N LEU A 35 -37.99 18.44 35.03
CA LEU A 35 -38.96 17.40 35.32
C LEU A 35 -39.82 17.21 34.06
N PRO A 36 -39.90 15.99 33.51
CA PRO A 36 -40.79 15.72 32.38
C PRO A 36 -42.23 16.06 32.80
N GLY A 37 -42.89 16.93 32.03
CA GLY A 37 -44.26 17.37 32.32
C GLY A 37 -44.44 18.70 33.05
N CYS A 38 -43.38 19.45 33.37
CA CYS A 38 -43.55 20.84 33.83
C CYS A 38 -44.25 21.70 32.76
N SER A 39 -44.99 22.73 33.18
CA SER A 39 -45.49 23.76 32.27
C SER A 39 -44.42 24.83 32.00
N ILE A 40 -44.51 25.55 30.88
CA ILE A 40 -43.57 26.64 30.57
C ILE A 40 -43.56 27.72 31.66
N THR A 41 -44.71 27.95 32.29
CA THR A 41 -44.87 28.88 33.42
C THR A 41 -44.07 28.42 34.64
N GLU A 42 -44.11 27.13 34.96
CA GLU A 42 -43.30 26.54 36.04
C GLU A 42 -41.81 26.61 35.72
N ALA A 43 -41.41 26.35 34.47
CA ALA A 43 -40.02 26.45 34.05
C ALA A 43 -39.47 27.88 34.21
N VAL A 44 -40.27 28.89 33.84
CA VAL A 44 -39.92 30.31 34.06
C VAL A 44 -39.88 30.65 35.55
N ALA A 45 -40.81 30.12 36.35
CA ALA A 45 -40.80 30.32 37.80
C ALA A 45 -39.55 29.70 38.46
N VAL A 46 -39.15 28.49 38.04
CA VAL A 46 -37.92 27.83 38.50
C VAL A 46 -36.69 28.64 38.11
N LEU A 47 -36.61 29.14 36.86
CA LEU A 47 -35.52 30.00 36.42
C LEU A 47 -35.46 31.28 37.27
N GLY A 48 -36.61 31.91 37.53
CA GLY A 48 -36.70 33.09 38.40
C GLY A 48 -36.24 32.81 39.83
N ASN A 49 -36.60 31.66 40.40
CA ASN A 49 -36.15 31.23 41.73
C ASN A 49 -34.62 31.05 41.74
N LYS A 50 -34.07 30.37 40.73
CA LYS A 50 -32.62 30.14 40.61
C LYS A 50 -31.82 31.42 40.41
N LEU A 51 -32.32 32.36 39.61
CA LEU A 51 -31.67 33.65 39.42
C LEU A 51 -31.65 34.47 40.73
N ARG A 52 -32.68 34.36 41.58
CA ARG A 52 -32.66 34.96 42.92
C ARG A 52 -31.63 34.30 43.84
N ASP A 53 -31.47 32.98 43.78
CA ASP A 53 -30.43 32.28 44.54
C ASP A 53 -29.03 32.74 44.13
N TYR A 54 -28.82 32.94 42.83
CA TYR A 54 -27.55 33.41 42.25
C TYR A 54 -27.29 34.91 42.41
N GLN A 55 -28.29 35.69 42.80
CA GLN A 55 -28.17 37.14 42.98
C GLN A 55 -27.09 37.51 44.01
N LYS A 56 -26.82 36.63 44.99
CA LYS A 56 -25.78 36.84 46.00
C LYS A 56 -24.36 36.57 45.49
N GLN A 57 -24.22 35.87 44.36
CA GLN A 57 -22.93 35.38 43.84
C GLN A 57 -22.51 36.06 42.53
N PHE A 58 -23.47 36.58 41.76
CA PHE A 58 -23.22 37.17 40.44
C PHE A 58 -23.65 38.63 40.36
N ASN A 59 -22.90 39.41 39.57
CA ASN A 59 -23.28 40.77 39.23
C ASN A 59 -24.51 40.78 38.30
N VAL A 60 -25.27 41.88 38.32
CA VAL A 60 -26.50 42.10 37.54
C VAL A 60 -26.28 41.82 36.05
N THR A 61 -25.16 42.26 35.48
CA THR A 61 -24.84 42.01 34.06
C THR A 61 -24.71 40.52 33.74
N HIS A 62 -24.12 39.73 34.64
CA HIS A 62 -23.98 38.28 34.45
C HIS A 62 -25.32 37.56 34.64
N LEU A 63 -26.16 38.02 35.55
CA LEU A 63 -27.52 37.47 35.74
C LEU A 63 -28.41 37.74 34.52
N LEU A 64 -28.29 38.91 33.90
CA LEU A 64 -28.99 39.24 32.65
C LEU A 64 -28.50 38.37 31.49
N ALA A 65 -27.18 38.22 31.33
CA ALA A 65 -26.62 37.33 30.31
C ALA A 65 -27.06 35.88 30.50
N LEU A 66 -27.16 35.41 31.75
CA LEU A 66 -27.66 34.08 32.08
C LEU A 66 -29.16 33.94 31.74
N CYS A 67 -29.96 34.95 32.08
CA CYS A 67 -31.38 35.00 31.73
C CYS A 67 -31.58 34.94 30.21
N ASP A 68 -30.81 35.72 29.44
CA ASP A 68 -30.85 35.72 27.98
C ASP A 68 -30.43 34.37 27.39
N TYR A 69 -29.40 33.75 27.96
CA TYR A 69 -28.96 32.41 27.56
C TYR A 69 -30.08 31.38 27.76
N PHE A 70 -30.67 31.32 28.96
CA PHE A 70 -31.75 30.36 29.25
C PHE A 70 -33.01 30.63 28.43
N HIS A 71 -33.33 31.90 28.17
CA HIS A 71 -34.43 32.27 27.31
C HIS A 71 -34.21 31.74 25.88
N ASN A 72 -33.04 31.99 25.29
CA ASN A 72 -32.74 31.64 23.90
C ASN A 72 -32.45 30.15 23.67
N THR A 73 -32.07 29.42 24.71
CA THR A 73 -31.81 27.97 24.62
C THR A 73 -33.03 27.18 25.09
N PHE A 74 -33.32 27.19 26.39
CA PHE A 74 -34.31 26.32 27.01
C PHE A 74 -35.76 26.80 26.81
N ILE A 75 -36.06 28.08 27.05
CA ILE A 75 -37.44 28.58 26.98
C ILE A 75 -37.93 28.66 25.53
N ARG A 76 -37.09 29.16 24.62
CA ARG A 76 -37.41 29.27 23.19
C ARG A 76 -37.69 27.91 22.55
N HIS A 77 -36.97 26.87 22.95
CA HIS A 77 -37.13 25.51 22.43
C HIS A 77 -37.88 24.59 23.40
N TYR A 78 -38.66 25.15 24.33
CA TYR A 78 -39.32 24.41 25.40
C TYR A 78 -40.16 23.23 24.89
N ARG A 79 -40.92 23.45 23.82
CA ARG A 79 -41.76 22.41 23.21
C ARG A 79 -40.95 21.26 22.62
N LEU A 80 -39.76 21.54 22.08
CA LEU A 80 -38.85 20.53 21.55
C LEU A 80 -38.27 19.69 22.68
N TYR A 81 -37.80 20.34 23.75
CA TYR A 81 -37.30 19.64 24.93
C TYR A 81 -38.39 18.80 25.60
N GLN A 82 -39.61 19.32 25.75
CA GLN A 82 -40.74 18.53 26.25
C GLN A 82 -41.08 17.35 25.34
N TYR A 83 -41.02 17.53 24.02
CA TYR A 83 -41.29 16.44 23.09
C TYR A 83 -40.23 15.32 23.16
N VAL A 84 -38.95 15.69 23.28
CA VAL A 84 -37.82 14.75 23.33
C VAL A 84 -37.68 14.09 24.69
N LEU A 85 -37.88 14.84 25.78
CA LEU A 85 -37.60 14.37 27.15
C LEU A 85 -38.83 13.78 27.86
N SER A 86 -40.05 14.14 27.45
CA SER A 86 -41.29 13.71 28.13
C SER A 86 -42.02 12.58 27.41
N ARG A 87 -41.56 12.15 26.23
CA ARG A 87 -42.13 11.00 25.51
C ARG A 87 -41.17 9.81 25.57
N ASP A 88 -41.71 8.66 25.94
CA ASP A 88 -41.05 7.38 25.66
C ASP A 88 -41.09 7.16 24.15
N GLN A 89 -39.97 7.39 23.48
CA GLN A 89 -39.86 7.18 22.04
C GLN A 89 -39.48 5.72 21.82
N GLU A 90 -40.30 4.98 21.07
CA GLU A 90 -39.95 3.63 20.63
C GLU A 90 -38.85 3.73 19.57
N VAL A 91 -37.59 3.71 20.02
CA VAL A 91 -36.43 3.79 19.14
C VAL A 91 -36.26 2.42 18.48
N ASN A 92 -36.68 2.30 17.22
CA ASN A 92 -36.41 1.13 16.39
C ASN A 92 -34.91 1.11 16.02
N LEU A 93 -34.08 0.68 16.97
CA LEU A 93 -32.65 0.49 16.76
C LEU A 93 -32.44 -0.79 15.95
N THR A 94 -32.17 -0.64 14.65
CA THR A 94 -31.71 -1.76 13.83
C THR A 94 -30.26 -2.08 14.20
N VAL A 95 -30.06 -3.06 15.09
CA VAL A 95 -28.72 -3.50 15.50
C VAL A 95 -28.15 -4.44 14.44
N ALA A 96 -27.33 -3.89 13.54
CA ALA A 96 -26.55 -4.67 12.60
C ALA A 96 -25.24 -5.13 13.26
N HIS A 97 -25.02 -6.44 13.35
CA HIS A 97 -23.76 -7.00 13.82
C HIS A 97 -22.74 -6.97 12.69
N VAL A 98 -21.86 -5.97 12.70
CA VAL A 98 -20.74 -5.87 11.76
C VAL A 98 -19.54 -6.57 12.38
N GLN A 99 -19.15 -7.70 11.80
CA GLN A 99 -17.91 -8.38 12.18
C GLN A 99 -16.73 -7.56 11.67
N MET A 100 -16.09 -6.81 12.56
CA MET A 100 -14.84 -6.13 12.25
C MET A 100 -13.70 -7.14 12.30
N CYS A 101 -13.14 -7.49 11.14
CA CYS A 101 -11.89 -8.25 11.10
C CYS A 101 -10.75 -7.35 11.56
N ALA A 102 -10.03 -7.79 12.60
CA ALA A 102 -8.78 -7.13 12.97
C ALA A 102 -7.75 -7.34 11.84
N PRO A 103 -6.94 -6.33 11.50
CA PRO A 103 -5.83 -6.53 10.58
C PRO A 103 -4.91 -7.63 11.12
N PRO A 104 -4.28 -8.42 10.23
CA PRO A 104 -3.34 -9.44 10.66
C PRO A 104 -2.25 -8.81 11.52
N GLN A 105 -1.85 -9.51 12.58
CA GLN A 105 -0.84 -9.01 13.48
C GLN A 105 0.49 -8.86 12.71
N PRO A 106 1.17 -7.71 12.79
CA PRO A 106 2.43 -7.51 12.09
C PRO A 106 3.45 -8.53 12.57
N LEU A 107 4.28 -8.99 11.62
CA LEU A 107 5.39 -9.87 11.92
C LEU A 107 6.39 -9.19 12.86
N PRO A 108 7.11 -9.97 13.68
CA PRO A 108 8.21 -9.46 14.49
C PRO A 108 9.23 -8.69 13.64
N LEU A 109 9.85 -7.66 14.21
CA LEU A 109 10.89 -6.88 13.52
C LEU A 109 12.13 -7.73 13.15
N THR A 110 12.33 -8.87 13.79
CA THR A 110 13.38 -9.84 13.44
C THR A 110 13.21 -10.45 12.06
N ASP A 111 11.98 -10.48 11.55
CA ASP A 111 11.66 -10.98 10.20
C ASP A 111 11.79 -9.85 9.16
N GLY A 112 12.10 -8.63 9.60
CA GLY A 112 12.32 -7.49 8.72
C GLY A 112 13.70 -7.54 8.06
N THR A 113 13.75 -7.16 6.79
CA THR A 113 15.01 -6.91 6.10
C THR A 113 15.53 -5.52 6.47
N ASP A 114 16.83 -5.39 6.74
CA ASP A 114 17.46 -4.09 6.90
C ASP A 114 17.26 -3.23 5.63
N ARG A 115 17.08 -1.91 5.80
CA ARG A 115 16.76 -1.00 4.70
C ARG A 115 17.85 -1.00 3.63
N ASP A 116 19.12 -1.05 4.03
CA ASP A 116 20.24 -0.93 3.09
C ASP A 116 20.44 -2.27 2.35
N VAL A 117 20.19 -3.40 3.02
CA VAL A 117 20.11 -4.73 2.39
C VAL A 117 18.97 -4.78 1.38
N TRP A 118 17.77 -4.33 1.77
CA TRP A 118 16.61 -4.33 0.88
C TRP A 118 16.83 -3.43 -0.35
N SER A 119 17.43 -2.25 -0.15
CA SER A 119 17.73 -1.30 -1.23
C SER A 119 18.78 -1.86 -2.19
N HIS A 120 19.80 -2.56 -1.67
CA HIS A 120 20.78 -3.29 -2.47
C HIS A 120 20.12 -4.41 -3.28
N GLU A 121 19.27 -5.23 -2.65
CA GLU A 121 18.53 -6.30 -3.30
C GLU A 121 17.63 -5.78 -4.43
N GLN A 122 16.96 -4.63 -4.22
CA GLN A 122 16.16 -3.98 -5.25
C GLN A 122 17.00 -3.56 -6.47
N GLN A 123 18.15 -2.93 -6.25
CA GLN A 123 19.06 -2.55 -7.35
C GLN A 123 19.58 -3.77 -8.11
N VAL A 124 19.94 -4.83 -7.40
CA VAL A 124 20.39 -6.09 -8.02
C VAL A 124 19.25 -6.75 -8.81
N ALA A 125 18.01 -6.70 -8.30
CA ALA A 125 16.84 -7.21 -8.98
C ALA A 125 16.57 -6.43 -10.26
N GLU A 126 16.60 -5.10 -10.22
CA GLU A 126 16.42 -4.23 -11.39
C GLU A 126 17.46 -4.49 -12.48
N LEU A 127 18.74 -4.60 -12.13
CA LEU A 127 19.77 -4.95 -13.11
C LEU A 127 19.56 -6.35 -13.70
N SER A 128 19.08 -7.30 -12.89
CA SER A 128 18.84 -8.67 -13.34
C SER A 128 17.62 -8.76 -14.26
N THR A 129 16.56 -7.97 -14.01
CA THR A 129 15.41 -7.89 -14.90
C THR A 129 15.76 -7.16 -16.20
N ALA A 130 16.56 -6.10 -16.15
CA ALA A 130 17.08 -5.43 -17.34
C ALA A 130 17.93 -6.40 -18.21
N GLU A 131 18.81 -7.19 -17.60
CA GLU A 131 19.63 -8.19 -18.32
C GLU A 131 18.74 -9.26 -18.99
N ALA A 132 17.71 -9.72 -18.29
CA ALA A 132 16.73 -10.65 -18.84
C ALA A 132 15.93 -10.02 -20.00
N GLN A 133 15.52 -8.76 -19.85
CA GLN A 133 14.78 -8.03 -20.88
C GLN A 133 15.60 -7.89 -22.17
N THR A 134 16.89 -7.54 -22.09
CA THR A 134 17.76 -7.46 -23.27
C THR A 134 17.84 -8.81 -24.00
N ARG A 135 17.92 -9.92 -23.26
CA ARG A 135 17.88 -11.28 -23.88
C ARG A 135 16.55 -11.59 -24.54
N THR A 136 15.43 -11.24 -23.89
CA THR A 136 14.10 -11.41 -24.46
C THR A 136 13.95 -10.60 -25.75
N ASN A 137 14.38 -9.33 -25.74
CA ASN A 137 14.33 -8.46 -26.92
C ASN A 137 15.16 -9.05 -28.08
N MET A 138 16.34 -9.62 -27.80
CA MET A 138 17.15 -10.32 -28.81
C MET A 138 16.42 -11.52 -29.42
N LEU A 139 15.74 -12.33 -28.62
CA LEU A 139 14.95 -13.47 -29.12
C LEU A 139 13.78 -12.99 -29.99
N MET A 140 13.04 -11.98 -29.53
CA MET A 140 11.94 -11.39 -30.29
C MET A 140 12.40 -10.81 -31.64
N LEU A 141 13.57 -10.15 -31.67
CA LEU A 141 14.14 -9.62 -32.90
C LEU A 141 14.54 -10.74 -33.87
N LYS A 142 15.18 -11.80 -33.38
CA LYS A 142 15.54 -12.98 -34.21
C LYS A 142 14.31 -13.58 -34.89
N GLU A 143 13.22 -13.74 -34.14
CA GLU A 143 11.96 -14.24 -34.68
C GLU A 143 11.36 -13.28 -35.72
N THR A 144 11.33 -11.98 -35.41
CA THR A 144 10.82 -10.95 -36.32
C THR A 144 11.61 -10.90 -37.63
N LEU A 145 12.94 -10.90 -37.56
CA LEU A 145 13.82 -10.92 -38.74
C LEU A 145 13.67 -12.21 -39.55
N SER A 146 13.47 -13.35 -38.89
CA SER A 146 13.22 -14.62 -39.58
C SER A 146 11.91 -14.60 -40.37
N LEU A 147 10.84 -14.03 -39.79
CA LEU A 147 9.55 -13.88 -40.48
C LEU A 147 9.65 -12.91 -41.65
N GLU A 148 10.32 -11.78 -41.43
CA GLU A 148 10.54 -10.78 -42.47
C GLU A 148 11.38 -11.33 -43.63
N GLN A 149 12.45 -12.06 -43.32
CA GLN A 149 13.27 -12.74 -44.32
C GLN A 149 12.45 -13.72 -45.15
N ALA A 150 11.64 -14.57 -44.51
CA ALA A 150 10.77 -15.51 -45.19
C ALA A 150 9.79 -14.80 -46.14
N HIS A 151 9.19 -13.71 -45.68
CA HIS A 151 8.30 -12.88 -46.50
C HIS A 151 9.04 -12.22 -47.69
N ARG A 152 10.20 -11.60 -47.44
CA ARG A 152 11.03 -10.98 -48.50
C ARG A 152 11.44 -12.00 -49.56
N LEU A 153 11.80 -13.22 -49.14
CA LEU A 153 12.12 -14.32 -50.05
C LEU A 153 10.90 -14.79 -50.85
N GLN A 154 9.73 -14.98 -50.22
CA GLN A 154 8.50 -15.36 -50.93
C GLN A 154 8.12 -14.35 -52.01
N LYS A 155 8.24 -13.06 -51.69
CA LYS A 155 8.05 -11.97 -52.65
C LYS A 155 9.07 -12.01 -53.78
N ALA A 156 10.34 -12.22 -53.49
CA ALA A 156 11.40 -12.32 -54.50
C ALA A 156 11.20 -13.54 -55.43
N PHE A 157 10.70 -14.65 -54.92
CA PHE A 157 10.41 -15.86 -55.69
C PHE A 157 9.03 -15.87 -56.38
N GLY A 158 8.20 -14.83 -56.17
CA GLY A 158 6.88 -14.70 -56.80
C GLY A 158 5.87 -15.77 -56.36
N VAL A 159 6.00 -16.30 -55.14
CA VAL A 159 5.11 -17.37 -54.62
C VAL A 159 3.71 -16.84 -54.25
N GLU A 160 3.52 -15.52 -54.24
CA GLU A 160 2.29 -14.84 -53.83
C GLU A 160 1.26 -14.61 -54.96
N GLU A 161 1.45 -15.20 -56.14
CA GLU A 161 0.45 -15.11 -57.22
C GLU A 161 -0.76 -16.04 -56.98
N ALA A 162 -1.95 -15.46 -57.15
CA ALA A 162 -3.27 -15.99 -56.80
C ALA A 162 -3.61 -17.42 -57.31
N PRO A 163 -4.50 -18.16 -56.62
CA PRO A 163 -4.95 -19.48 -57.05
C PRO A 163 -5.86 -19.36 -58.28
N GLY A 164 -5.29 -19.50 -59.49
CA GLY A 164 -6.09 -19.48 -60.71
C GLY A 164 -5.36 -19.66 -62.04
N GLN A 165 -4.04 -19.48 -62.13
CA GLN A 165 -3.31 -19.71 -63.39
C GLN A 165 -2.40 -20.94 -63.33
N LEU A 166 -2.98 -22.08 -63.74
CA LEU A 166 -2.23 -23.22 -64.25
C LEU A 166 -1.63 -22.83 -65.62
N GLN A 167 -0.47 -22.16 -65.60
CA GLN A 167 0.37 -22.04 -66.79
C GLN A 167 1.64 -22.90 -66.64
N PRO A 168 2.10 -23.55 -67.71
CA PRO A 168 3.35 -24.31 -67.69
C PRO A 168 4.49 -23.38 -67.27
N ARG A 169 5.21 -23.76 -66.21
CA ARG A 169 6.34 -23.01 -65.65
C ARG A 169 7.30 -22.65 -66.79
N PRO A 170 7.46 -21.36 -67.15
CA PRO A 170 8.38 -20.98 -68.21
C PRO A 170 9.78 -21.43 -67.80
N THR A 171 10.52 -22.04 -68.72
CA THR A 171 11.93 -22.37 -68.53
C THR A 171 12.67 -21.11 -68.08
N LEU A 172 13.16 -21.11 -66.83
CA LEU A 172 13.87 -19.98 -66.25
C LEU A 172 15.11 -19.71 -67.09
N ARG A 173 15.14 -18.53 -67.73
CA ARG A 173 16.34 -18.06 -68.43
C ARG A 173 17.48 -17.86 -67.43
N ARG A 174 18.71 -18.12 -67.87
CA ARG A 174 19.93 -18.02 -67.05
C ARG A 174 20.04 -16.66 -66.36
N GLU A 175 19.73 -15.59 -67.07
CA GLU A 175 19.82 -14.21 -66.55
C GLU A 175 18.77 -13.95 -65.46
N ALA A 176 17.58 -14.56 -65.57
CA ALA A 176 16.54 -14.45 -64.56
C ALA A 176 16.92 -15.21 -63.27
N LEU A 177 17.54 -16.39 -63.43
CA LEU A 177 18.07 -17.16 -62.30
C LEU A 177 19.20 -16.41 -61.59
N GLU A 178 20.14 -15.83 -62.33
CA GLU A 178 21.24 -15.05 -61.76
C GLU A 178 20.73 -13.86 -60.92
N ARG A 179 19.69 -13.17 -61.40
CA ARG A 179 19.04 -12.08 -60.64
C ARG A 179 18.36 -12.60 -59.37
N LEU A 180 17.61 -13.70 -59.45
CA LEU A 180 16.96 -14.30 -58.29
C LEU A 180 17.96 -14.73 -57.21
N VAL A 181 19.07 -15.35 -57.62
CA VAL A 181 20.15 -15.74 -56.72
C VAL A 181 20.79 -14.51 -56.09
N SER A 182 21.08 -13.47 -56.89
CA SER A 182 21.66 -12.22 -56.41
C SER A 182 20.75 -11.52 -55.40
N GLU A 183 19.44 -11.52 -55.64
CA GLU A 183 18.43 -10.93 -54.75
C GLU A 183 18.32 -11.71 -53.43
N ALA A 184 18.25 -13.04 -53.51
CA ALA A 184 18.23 -13.90 -52.31
C ALA A 184 19.47 -13.71 -51.45
N ILE A 185 20.65 -13.58 -52.07
CA ILE A 185 21.91 -13.28 -51.37
C ILE A 185 21.84 -11.91 -50.71
N HIS A 186 21.34 -10.87 -51.40
CA HIS A 186 21.19 -9.54 -50.82
C HIS A 186 20.25 -9.54 -49.60
N ILE A 187 19.10 -10.23 -49.70
CA ILE A 187 18.17 -10.38 -48.58
C ILE A 187 18.86 -11.07 -47.40
N GLN A 188 19.63 -12.13 -47.66
CA GLN A 188 20.37 -12.86 -46.62
C GLN A 188 21.42 -11.98 -45.94
N ILE A 189 22.21 -11.24 -46.73
CA ILE A 189 23.26 -10.36 -46.22
C ILE A 189 22.66 -9.25 -45.37
N ALA A 190 21.59 -8.62 -45.83
CA ALA A 190 20.91 -7.56 -45.09
C ALA A 190 20.38 -8.06 -43.74
N CYS A 191 19.68 -9.20 -43.74
CA CYS A 191 19.18 -9.82 -42.50
C CYS A 191 20.31 -10.16 -41.52
N LEU A 192 21.40 -10.76 -42.02
CA LEU A 192 22.55 -11.12 -41.20
C LEU A 192 23.26 -9.87 -40.63
N GLN A 193 23.36 -8.81 -41.42
CA GLN A 193 23.96 -7.55 -40.99
C GLN A 193 23.17 -6.93 -39.84
N GLU A 194 21.84 -6.84 -39.97
CA GLU A 194 20.97 -6.32 -38.91
C GLU A 194 21.06 -7.19 -37.64
N LEU A 195 21.03 -8.51 -37.80
CA LEU A 195 21.14 -9.44 -36.68
C LEU A 195 22.48 -9.27 -35.93
N LEU A 196 23.60 -9.26 -36.67
CA LEU A 196 24.92 -9.15 -36.07
C LEU A 196 25.10 -7.81 -35.35
N GLN A 197 24.62 -6.72 -35.95
CA GLN A 197 24.69 -5.40 -35.35
C GLN A 197 23.93 -5.36 -34.01
N TYR A 198 22.73 -5.95 -33.98
CA TYR A 198 21.96 -6.02 -32.75
C TYR A 198 22.59 -6.94 -31.70
N GLU A 199 23.11 -8.11 -32.10
CA GLU A 199 23.79 -9.03 -31.18
C GLU A 199 25.00 -8.39 -30.52
N ILE A 200 25.80 -7.64 -31.29
CA ILE A 200 26.94 -6.88 -30.76
C ILE A 200 26.45 -5.86 -29.73
N GLN A 201 25.42 -5.07 -30.06
CA GLN A 201 24.88 -4.07 -29.14
C GLN A 201 24.35 -4.72 -27.85
N ALA A 202 23.52 -5.76 -27.99
CA ALA A 202 22.96 -6.49 -26.84
C ALA A 202 24.05 -7.13 -25.97
N ALA A 203 25.14 -7.63 -26.58
CA ALA A 203 26.27 -8.17 -25.83
C ALA A 203 26.97 -7.09 -25.01
N PHE A 204 27.20 -5.90 -25.58
CA PHE A 204 27.74 -4.77 -24.82
C PHE A 204 26.81 -4.33 -23.69
N ASP A 205 25.52 -4.20 -23.95
CA ASP A 205 24.53 -3.81 -22.94
C ASP A 205 24.50 -4.83 -21.77
N ILE A 206 24.50 -6.13 -22.08
CA ILE A 206 24.55 -7.19 -21.06
C ILE A 206 25.87 -7.14 -20.27
N LEU A 207 27.00 -6.88 -20.93
CA LEU A 207 28.29 -6.76 -20.25
C LEU A 207 28.31 -5.56 -19.31
N ASP A 208 27.74 -4.42 -19.73
CA ASP A 208 27.63 -3.23 -18.90
C ASP A 208 26.74 -3.48 -17.68
N LEU A 209 25.56 -4.08 -17.87
CA LEU A 209 24.67 -4.48 -16.77
C LEU A 209 25.36 -5.43 -15.77
N ARG A 210 26.15 -6.39 -16.28
CA ARG A 210 26.94 -7.30 -15.43
C ARG A 210 28.07 -6.59 -14.70
N LEU A 211 28.72 -5.63 -15.35
CA LEU A 211 29.75 -4.81 -14.74
C LEU A 211 29.15 -3.96 -13.62
N GLN A 212 28.02 -3.29 -13.86
CA GLN A 212 27.28 -2.53 -12.86
C GLN A 212 26.90 -3.42 -11.66
N LYS A 213 26.35 -4.61 -11.91
CA LYS A 213 26.02 -5.59 -10.86
C LYS A 213 27.26 -6.04 -10.09
N LYS A 214 28.40 -6.22 -10.76
CA LYS A 214 29.66 -6.56 -10.09
C LYS A 214 30.16 -5.41 -9.22
N THR A 215 30.06 -4.17 -9.68
CA THR A 215 30.41 -2.99 -8.89
C THR A 215 29.52 -2.90 -7.64
N LEU A 216 28.20 -3.10 -7.77
CA LEU A 216 27.28 -3.14 -6.63
C LEU A 216 27.57 -4.30 -5.66
N SER A 217 28.08 -5.43 -6.14
CA SER A 217 28.48 -6.54 -5.26
C SER A 217 29.70 -6.21 -4.39
N LEU A 218 30.57 -5.31 -4.85
CA LEU A 218 31.74 -4.86 -4.08
C LEU A 218 31.35 -3.86 -2.99
N SER A 219 30.23 -3.14 -3.18
CA SER A 219 29.64 -2.23 -2.20
C SER A 219 28.51 -2.88 -1.39
N ALA A 220 28.46 -4.21 -1.31
CA ALA A 220 27.39 -4.90 -0.60
C ALA A 220 27.41 -4.57 0.91
N PRO A 221 26.24 -4.35 1.54
CA PRO A 221 26.16 -4.19 2.99
C PRO A 221 26.77 -5.41 3.72
N PRO A 222 27.46 -5.21 4.86
CA PRO A 222 27.98 -6.33 5.64
C PRO A 222 26.86 -7.29 6.04
N PRO A 223 27.08 -8.61 5.98
CA PRO A 223 26.08 -9.57 6.45
C PRO A 223 25.79 -9.33 7.94
N LEU A 224 24.51 -9.34 8.29
CA LEU A 224 24.05 -9.22 9.67
C LEU A 224 24.66 -10.37 10.48
N LEU A 225 25.46 -10.04 11.49
CA LEU A 225 26.02 -11.02 12.42
C LEU A 225 24.88 -11.66 13.22
N PRO A 226 24.88 -12.99 13.42
CA PRO A 226 23.90 -13.62 14.29
C PRO A 226 24.04 -13.03 15.70
N CYS A 227 22.97 -12.37 16.15
CA CYS A 227 22.86 -11.85 17.50
C CYS A 227 22.87 -13.05 18.46
N ILE A 228 24.02 -13.31 19.09
CA ILE A 228 24.12 -14.29 20.18
C ILE A 228 23.38 -13.66 21.36
N THR A 229 22.12 -14.03 21.55
CA THR A 229 21.43 -13.78 22.81
C THR A 229 22.10 -14.62 23.90
N ALA A 230 23.09 -14.03 24.55
CA ALA A 230 23.61 -14.50 25.83
C ALA A 230 22.49 -14.36 26.86
N GLY A 231 21.81 -15.48 27.17
CA GLY A 231 20.71 -15.49 28.14
C GLY A 231 19.94 -16.80 28.24
N GLN A 232 20.59 -17.96 28.12
CA GLN A 232 20.00 -19.19 28.68
C GLN A 232 20.42 -19.32 30.14
N ALA A 233 19.64 -18.71 31.04
CA ALA A 233 19.61 -19.08 32.44
C ALA A 233 18.49 -20.12 32.65
N ALA A 234 18.94 -21.29 33.07
CA ALA A 234 18.24 -22.47 33.57
C ALA A 234 16.85 -22.26 34.21
N LEU A 235 15.88 -23.10 33.80
CA LEU A 235 14.95 -23.93 34.61
C LEU A 235 14.01 -24.62 33.58
N GLU A 236 14.04 -25.92 33.34
CA GLU A 236 13.50 -26.97 34.21
C GLU A 236 13.96 -28.33 33.67
N ASP A 237 14.26 -29.19 34.63
CA ASP A 237 14.83 -30.53 34.50
C ASP A 237 13.70 -31.57 34.39
N SER A 238 13.79 -32.49 33.43
CA SER A 238 13.24 -33.85 33.65
C SER A 238 13.76 -34.85 32.61
N PRO A 239 14.40 -35.95 33.04
CA PRO A 239 15.00 -36.95 32.17
C PRO A 239 14.10 -38.19 31.99
N LYS A 240 14.22 -38.85 30.83
CA LYS A 240 14.04 -40.31 30.56
C LYS A 240 13.99 -40.49 29.04
N ALA A 241 14.56 -41.50 28.39
CA ALA A 241 15.37 -42.62 28.83
C ALA A 241 16.20 -43.10 27.63
N SER A 242 17.38 -43.61 27.94
CA SER A 242 18.32 -44.30 27.06
C SER A 242 17.70 -45.45 26.27
N LYS A 243 18.07 -45.57 24.99
CA LYS A 243 18.36 -46.88 24.38
C LYS A 243 19.57 -46.79 23.46
N ALA A 244 20.60 -47.51 23.86
CA ALA A 244 21.80 -47.77 23.12
C ALA A 244 21.50 -48.47 21.79
N ASN A 245 22.23 -48.11 20.74
CA ASN A 245 22.70 -49.14 19.84
C ASN A 245 24.16 -48.89 19.42
N LYS A 246 24.93 -49.97 19.52
CA LYS A 246 26.38 -50.03 19.52
C LYS A 246 26.79 -50.79 18.26
N GLY A 247 27.74 -50.24 17.50
CA GLY A 247 28.50 -50.99 16.50
C GLY A 247 28.48 -50.34 15.13
N LYS A 248 29.58 -50.32 14.36
CA LYS A 248 30.93 -50.79 14.59
C LYS A 248 31.80 -50.11 13.53
N LYS A 249 32.90 -49.53 13.98
CA LYS A 249 33.96 -48.94 13.15
C LYS A 249 34.67 -50.08 12.39
N GLY A 250 34.77 -49.98 11.07
CA GLY A 250 35.69 -50.75 10.25
C GLY A 250 36.48 -49.77 9.38
N LYS A 251 37.78 -49.65 9.65
CA LYS A 251 38.73 -48.75 8.98
C LYS A 251 39.76 -49.62 8.24
N ALA A 252 40.13 -49.18 7.03
CA ALA A 252 41.32 -49.57 6.24
C ALA A 252 41.33 -51.04 5.74
N LYS A 253 42.01 -51.45 4.67
CA LYS A 253 43.05 -50.95 3.74
C LYS A 253 42.98 -51.99 2.58
N LYS A 254 43.12 -51.70 1.30
CA LYS A 254 44.35 -51.39 0.57
C LYS A 254 43.99 -51.51 -0.91
#